data_AF-A0A843KXV2-F1
#
_entry.id   AF-A0A843KXV2-F1
#
_cell.length_a   1.000
_cell.length_b   1.000
_cell.length_c   1.000
_cell.angle_alpha   90.00
_cell.angle_beta   90.00
_cell.angle_gamma   90.00
#
_symmetry.space_group_name_H-M   'P 1'
#
loop_
_entity.id
_entity.type
_entity.pdbx_description
1 polymer ?
#
loop_
_entity_poly.entity_id
_entity_poly.type
_entity_poly.pdbx_seq_one_letter_code
_entity_poly.pdbx_strand_id
1 'polypeptide(L)' 'VKFRHDTLKEFLKVIHVPETIANSDACYMEHELHPTTIRQIRFLVELLKSDPRICERIRQNTSRWEQQSV' A
#
# COMPACT_ATOMS: atom_id res chain seq x y z
N VAL A 1 3.76 -7.11 16.24
CA VAL A 1 3.28 -5.76 15.88
C VAL A 1 4.12 -5.21 14.73
N LYS A 2 5.41 -4.88 14.91
CA LYS A 2 6.32 -4.36 13.85
C LYS A 2 6.19 -4.98 12.44
N PHE A 3 6.15 -6.32 12.30
CA PHE A 3 5.97 -6.96 10.99
C PHE A 3 4.65 -6.59 10.28
N ARG A 4 3.56 -6.43 11.04
CA ARG A 4 2.24 -6.04 10.54
C ARG A 4 2.28 -4.58 10.08
N HIS A 5 2.75 -3.67 10.94
CA HIS A 5 3.00 -2.27 10.58
C HIS A 5 3.81 -2.13 9.30
N ASP A 6 4.98 -2.76 9.24
CA ASP A 6 5.91 -2.61 8.13
C ASP A 6 5.29 -3.11 6.82
N THR A 7 4.58 -4.24 6.86
CA THR A 7 3.86 -4.78 5.69
C THR A 7 2.80 -3.80 5.18
N LEU A 8 2.00 -3.23 6.08
CA LEU A 8 0.91 -2.33 5.73
C LEU A 8 1.43 -0.99 5.23
N LYS A 9 2.44 -0.43 5.91
CA LYS A 9 3.11 0.80 5.50
C LYS A 9 3.73 0.65 4.12
N GLU A 10 4.41 -0.46 3.88
CA GLU A 10 5.03 -0.75 2.58
C GLU A 10 3.98 -0.87 1.47
N PHE A 11 2.88 -1.57 1.73
CA PHE A 11 1.74 -1.65 0.82
C PHE A 11 1.19 -0.27 0.44
N LEU A 12 0.89 0.57 1.44
CA LEU A 12 0.33 1.90 1.23
C LEU A 12 1.26 2.78 0.40
N LYS A 13 2.58 2.69 0.63
CA LYS A 13 3.58 3.40 -0.17
C LYS A 13 3.64 2.93 -1.61
N VAL A 14 3.50 1.62 -1.86
CA VAL A 14 3.50 1.05 -3.21
C VAL A 14 2.33 1.57 -4.03
N ILE A 15 1.18 1.81 -3.39
CA ILE A 15 0.01 2.43 -4.04
C ILE A 15 0.02 3.97 -3.94
N HIS A 16 1.19 4.56 -3.68
CA HIS A 16 1.43 6.01 -3.69
C HIS A 16 0.73 6.83 -2.60
N VAL A 17 0.36 6.21 -1.47
CA VAL A 17 -0.03 6.96 -0.27
C VAL A 17 1.20 7.69 0.30
N PRO A 18 1.11 8.99 0.62
CA PRO A 18 2.21 9.74 1.23
C PRO A 18 2.75 9.08 2.50
N GLU A 19 4.07 9.15 2.73
CA GLU A 19 4.77 8.50 3.85
C GLU A 19 4.12 8.73 5.21
N THR A 20 3.70 9.97 5.49
CA THR A 20 3.08 10.36 6.77
C THR A 20 1.73 9.69 6.97
N ILE A 21 0.90 9.64 5.93
CA ILE A 21 -0.41 8.99 5.93
C ILE A 21 -0.22 7.47 6.01
N ALA A 22 0.66 6.91 5.17
CA ALA A 22 0.97 5.48 5.17
C ALA A 22 1.44 4.99 6.55
N ASN A 23 2.24 5.79 7.25
CA ASN A 23 2.69 5.46 8.60
C ASN A 23 1.55 5.55 9.64
N SER A 24 0.70 6.58 9.55
CA SER A 24 -0.46 6.74 10.44
C SER A 24 -1.45 5.60 10.25
N ASP A 25 -1.86 5.34 9.01
CA ASP A 25 -2.87 4.33 8.67
C ASP A 25 -2.40 2.92 9.00
N ALA A 26 -1.13 2.59 8.74
CA ALA A 26 -0.57 1.29 9.10
C ALA A 26 -0.66 1.00 10.61
N CYS A 27 -0.50 2.02 11.46
CA CYS A 27 -0.62 1.91 12.91
C CYS A 27 -2.06 1.57 13.35
N TYR A 28 -3.08 2.14 12.70
CA TYR A 28 -4.47 1.78 12.98
C TYR A 28 -4.81 0.39 12.42
N MET A 29 -4.47 0.16 11.15
CA MET A 29 -4.78 -1.08 10.44
C MET A 29 -4.13 -2.30 11.08
N GLU A 30 -2.92 -2.17 11.65
CA GLU A 30 -2.23 -3.32 12.25
C GLU A 30 -2.92 -3.87 13.50
N HIS A 31 -3.76 -3.08 14.17
CA HIS A 31 -4.52 -3.51 15.34
C HIS A 31 -5.85 -4.17 14.95
N GLU A 32 -6.48 -3.69 13.87
CA GLU A 32 -7.84 -4.11 13.50
C GLU A 32 -7.90 -5.24 12.46
N LEU A 33 -6.92 -5.33 11.56
CA LEU A 33 -7.00 -6.29 10.45
C LEU A 33 -6.72 -7.73 10.90
N HIS A 34 -7.47 -8.68 10.35
CA HIS A 34 -7.19 -10.10 10.60
C HIS A 34 -5.78 -10.49 10.11
N PRO A 35 -5.02 -11.34 10.84
CA PRO A 35 -3.68 -11.78 10.40
C PRO A 35 -3.62 -12.35 8.98
N THR A 36 -4.67 -13.04 8.54
CA THR A 36 -4.79 -13.58 7.17
C THR A 36 -4.78 -12.47 6.13
N THR A 37 -5.49 -11.36 6.38
CA THR A 37 -5.53 -10.20 5.47
C THR A 37 -4.14 -9.60 5.31
N ILE A 38 -3.42 -9.40 6.42
CA ILE A 38 -2.05 -8.85 6.37
C ILE A 38 -1.11 -9.78 5.62
N ARG A 39 -1.27 -11.11 5.77
CA ARG A 39 -0.46 -12.08 5.02
C ARG A 39 -0.72 -12.02 3.51
N GLN A 40 -1.97 -11.84 3.09
CA GLN A 40 -2.29 -11.65 1.67
C GLN A 40 -1.76 -10.32 1.12
N ILE A 41 -1.85 -9.24 1.91
CA ILE A 41 -1.25 -7.95 1.55
C ILE A 41 0.27 -8.10 1.38
N ARG A 42 0.94 -8.89 2.22
CA ARG A 42 2.37 -9.16 2.08
C ARG A 42 2.71 -9.79 0.73
N PHE A 43 1.98 -10.84 0.32
CA PHE A 43 2.19 -11.47 -0.98
C PHE A 43 1.93 -10.51 -2.14
N LEU A 44 0.91 -9.64 -2.01
CA LEU A 44 0.65 -8.60 -3.00
C LEU A 44 1.83 -7.62 -3.11
N VAL A 45 2.40 -7.17 -1.99
CA VAL A 45 3.57 -6.29 -1.99
C VAL A 45 4.77 -6.96 -2.68
N GLU A 46 5.02 -8.24 -2.40
CA GLU A 46 6.10 -9.00 -3.05
C GLU A 46 5.90 -9.11 -4.56
N LEU A 47 4.67 -9.37 -5.02
CA LEU A 47 4.30 -9.36 -6.44
C LEU A 47 4.57 -7.99 -7.07
N LEU A 48 4.09 -6.90 -6.45
CA LEU A 48 4.24 -5.54 -6.97
C LEU A 48 5.72 -5.11 -7.05
N LYS A 49 6.54 -5.57 -6.10
CA LYS A 49 7.98 -5.36 -6.11
C LYS A 49 8.71 -6.17 -7.17
N SER A 50 8.20 -7.35 -7.52
CA SER A 50 8.81 -8.21 -8.55
C SER A 50 8.65 -7.65 -9.97
N ASP A 51 7.63 -6.81 -10.20
CA ASP A 51 7.42 -6.14 -11.49
C ASP A 51 7.14 -4.64 -11.32
N PRO A 52 8.17 -3.78 -11.44
CA PRO A 52 8.03 -2.33 -11.34
C PRO A 52 7.03 -1.71 -12.33
N ARG A 53 6.69 -2.40 -13.44
CA ARG A 53 5.71 -1.91 -14.42
C ARG A 53 4.31 -1.84 -13.82
N ILE A 54 4.00 -2.70 -12.85
CA ILE A 54 2.69 -2.67 -12.18
C ILE A 54 2.58 -1.41 -11.32
N CYS A 55 3.63 -1.07 -10.55
CA CYS A 55 3.69 0.17 -9.77
C CYS A 55 3.57 1.40 -10.66
N GLU A 56 4.23 1.40 -11.82
CA GLU A 56 4.12 2.49 -12.81
C GLU A 56 2.68 2.65 -13.31
N ARG A 57 2.00 1.55 -13.65
CA ARG A 57 0.59 1.57 -14.07
C ARG A 57 -0.35 2.05 -12.97
N ILE A 58 -0.08 1.72 -11.71
CA ILE A 58 -0.87 2.24 -10.58
C ILE A 58 -0.74 3.77 -10.53
N ARG A 59 0.49 4.30 -10.60
CA ARG A 59 0.75 5.75 -10.60
C ARG A 59 0.01 6.48 -11.72
N GLN A 60 0.12 5.98 -12.94
CA GLN A 60 -0.51 6.59 -14.12
C GLN A 60 -2.03 6.65 -13.98
N ASN A 61 -2.64 5.62 -13.39
CA ASN A 61 -4.07 5.63 -13.12
C ASN A 61 -4.43 6.65 -12.04
N THR A 62 -3.68 6.73 -10.93
CA THR A 62 -3.94 7.70 -9.87
C THR A 62 -3.94 9.14 -10.40
N SER A 63 -2.92 9.52 -11.19
CA SER A 63 -2.83 10.85 -11.80
C SER A 63 -4.00 11.17 -12.76
N ARG A 64 -4.53 10.15 -13.44
CA ARG A 64 -5.71 10.31 -14.29
C ARG A 64 -6.97 10.62 -13.48
N TRP A 65 -7.15 10.01 -12.31
CA TRP A 65 -8.31 10.29 -11.43
C TRP A 65 -8.25 11.69 -10.83
N GLU A 66 -7.06 12.17 -10.45
CA GLU A 66 -6.85 13.53 -9.94
C GLU A 66 -7.20 14.57 -11.01
N GLN A 67 -6.84 14.34 -12.28
CA GLN A 67 -7.12 15.25 -13.39
C GLN A 67 -8.60 15.26 -13.84
N GLN A 68 -9.35 14.19 -13.59
CA GLN A 68 -10.77 14.09 -13.93
C GLN A 68 -11.70 14.60 -12.82
N SER A 69 -11.15 14.89 -11.65
CA SER A 69 -11.90 15.37 -10.47
C SER A 69 -11.84 16.89 -10.30
N VAL A 70 -11.32 17.61 -11.32
CA VAL A 70 -11.24 19.08 -11.40
C VAL A 70 -12.30 19.60 -12.36
#